data_AF-A0A7V6LLL7-F1
#
_entry.id   AF-A0A7V6LLL7-F1
#
_cell.length_a   1.000
_cell.length_b   1.000
_cell.length_c   1.000
_cell.angle_alpha   90.00
_cell.angle_beta   90.00
_cell.angle_gamma   90.00
#
_symmetry.space_group_name_H-M   'P 1'
#
loop_
_entity.id
_entity.type
_entity.pdbx_description
1 polymer ?
#
loop_
_entity_poly.entity_id
_entity_poly.type
_entity_poly.pdbx_seq_one_letter_code
_entity_poly.pdbx_strand_id
1 'polypeptide(L)'
;MKKEELAKIQNPDGGFGRFHSMSTNSPITTEKALRRFWFLNLNKDYPILSKCLEYVRKCLYKEIVIPDRREKVINWDVFEELMFSSWLNLFKVEDEKVSSIQLQWKSVIENSIIDNQFDYTEYKKQYRLLFGNKGLREISPSNFYMVCLLKNMLTPSAKNAYFQYLMEKGIYYIYDKNLYELPKAFDSKSTISHLIAIKLVADYAEENELDFVKDWLYGNRNSNGQWEMPSLKPDGVVFPVSDNWRKGENKKSDINRFIKDVICSL
;
A
#
# COMPACT_ATOMS: atom_id res chain seq x y z
N MET A 1 -15.42 -3.67 -7.71
CA MET A 1 -16.47 -2.68 -7.43
C MET A 1 -16.30 -1.51 -8.38
N LYS A 2 -17.38 -1.06 -9.02
CA LYS A 2 -17.31 0.07 -9.95
C LYS A 2 -17.34 1.40 -9.20
N LYS A 3 -16.74 2.45 -9.78
CA LYS A 3 -16.74 3.78 -9.15
C LYS A 3 -18.16 4.35 -9.01
N GLU A 4 -19.05 4.02 -9.95
CA GLU A 4 -20.47 4.40 -9.93
C GLU A 4 -21.25 3.68 -8.82
N GLU A 5 -20.84 2.46 -8.46
CA GLU A 5 -21.43 1.73 -7.33
C GLU A 5 -20.98 2.35 -6.01
N LEU A 6 -19.68 2.68 -5.89
CA LEU A 6 -19.11 3.35 -4.73
C LEU A 6 -19.75 4.73 -4.51
N ALA A 7 -20.01 5.48 -5.58
CA ALA A 7 -20.68 6.78 -5.49
C ALA A 7 -22.07 6.72 -4.82
N LYS A 8 -22.81 5.61 -4.98
CA LYS A 8 -24.16 5.44 -4.43
C LYS A 8 -24.18 5.10 -2.95
N ILE A 9 -23.08 4.58 -2.42
CA ILE A 9 -22.97 4.10 -1.04
C ILE A 9 -22.01 4.92 -0.18
N GLN A 10 -21.40 5.97 -0.75
CA GLN A 10 -20.57 6.90 0.02
C GLN A 10 -21.45 7.68 0.99
N ASN A 11 -21.03 7.73 2.25
CA ASN A 11 -21.74 8.47 3.28
C ASN A 11 -21.62 9.99 3.06
N PRO A 12 -22.52 10.81 3.63
CA PRO A 12 -22.44 12.27 3.54
C PRO A 12 -21.14 12.88 4.06
N ASP A 13 -20.47 12.22 5.02
CA ASP A 13 -19.18 12.62 5.57
C ASP A 13 -17.99 12.33 4.64
N GLY A 14 -18.21 11.59 3.54
CA GLY A 14 -17.19 11.18 2.57
C GLY A 14 -16.64 9.77 2.79
N GLY A 15 -16.92 9.13 3.92
CA GLY A 15 -16.46 7.79 4.26
C GLY A 15 -17.38 6.67 3.74
N PHE A 16 -17.03 5.43 4.09
CA PHE A 16 -17.80 4.22 3.77
C PHE A 16 -18.09 3.36 5.02
N GLY A 17 -18.27 4.01 6.18
CA GLY A 17 -18.47 3.35 7.47
C GLY A 17 -17.16 3.17 8.25
N ARG A 18 -16.85 1.92 8.64
CA ARG A 18 -15.55 1.62 9.27
C ARG A 18 -14.40 1.96 8.33
N PHE A 19 -13.29 2.40 8.91
CA PHE A 19 -12.12 2.77 8.15
C PHE A 19 -11.33 1.54 7.71
N HIS A 20 -10.86 0.73 8.67
CA HIS A 20 -9.90 -0.35 8.45
C HIS A 20 -10.52 -1.72 8.78
N SER A 21 -11.19 -1.81 9.93
CA SER A 21 -11.67 -3.05 10.53
C SER A 21 -12.87 -3.60 9.77
N MET A 22 -12.74 -4.83 9.29
CA MET A 22 -13.88 -5.53 8.69
C MET A 22 -14.98 -5.80 9.73
N SER A 23 -16.24 -5.69 9.30
CA SER A 23 -17.41 -6.10 10.07
C SER A 23 -18.40 -6.82 9.15
N THR A 24 -19.29 -7.63 9.72
CA THR A 24 -20.36 -8.28 8.96
C THR A 24 -21.42 -7.31 8.44
N ASN A 25 -21.48 -6.09 9.01
CA ASN A 25 -22.57 -5.14 8.78
C ASN A 25 -22.23 -4.04 7.75
N SER A 26 -20.99 -3.99 7.25
CA SER A 26 -20.60 -3.02 6.22
C SER A 26 -20.15 -3.74 4.95
N PRO A 27 -20.72 -3.41 3.77
CA PRO A 27 -20.33 -4.06 2.52
C PRO A 27 -18.90 -3.71 2.09
N ILE A 28 -18.37 -2.58 2.56
CA ILE A 28 -17.01 -2.09 2.29
C ILE A 28 -16.52 -1.23 3.46
N THR A 29 -15.20 -1.03 3.57
CA THR A 29 -14.57 -0.06 4.47
C THR A 29 -14.04 1.13 3.68
N THR A 30 -13.80 2.27 4.35
CA THR A 30 -13.18 3.45 3.71
C THR A 30 -11.83 3.10 3.10
N GLU A 31 -11.00 2.30 3.78
CA GLU A 31 -9.71 1.86 3.24
C GLU A 31 -9.87 1.00 1.98
N LYS A 32 -10.83 0.07 1.95
CA LYS A 32 -11.06 -0.75 0.75
C LYS A 32 -11.50 0.12 -0.43
N ALA A 33 -12.29 1.17 -0.19
CA ALA A 33 -12.64 2.14 -1.22
C ALA A 33 -11.40 2.90 -1.71
N LEU A 34 -10.54 3.39 -0.81
CA LEU A 34 -9.28 4.07 -1.15
C LEU A 34 -8.34 3.17 -1.97
N ARG A 35 -8.15 1.90 -1.55
CA ARG A 35 -7.39 0.90 -2.33
C ARG A 35 -7.97 0.76 -3.73
N ARG A 36 -9.30 0.66 -3.84
CA ARG A 36 -9.97 0.56 -5.13
C ARG A 36 -9.73 1.79 -6.00
N PHE A 37 -9.83 3.00 -5.44
CA PHE A 37 -9.56 4.24 -6.16
C PHE A 37 -8.11 4.32 -6.66
N TRP A 38 -7.17 3.83 -5.85
CA TRP A 38 -5.76 3.77 -6.21
C TRP A 38 -5.51 2.83 -7.41
N PHE A 39 -6.04 1.61 -7.38
CA PHE A 39 -5.92 0.67 -8.52
C PHE A 39 -6.68 1.12 -9.79
N LEU A 40 -7.73 1.92 -9.62
CA LEU A 40 -8.41 2.57 -10.75
C LEU A 40 -7.63 3.77 -11.32
N ASN A 41 -6.53 4.20 -10.68
CA ASN A 41 -5.78 5.42 -11.01
C ASN A 41 -6.69 6.66 -11.07
N LEU A 42 -7.63 6.79 -10.13
CA LEU A 42 -8.49 7.96 -10.08
C LEU A 42 -7.67 9.21 -9.71
N ASN A 43 -7.95 10.30 -10.41
CA ASN A 43 -7.42 11.61 -10.04
C ASN A 43 -8.01 12.04 -8.69
N LYS A 44 -7.20 12.62 -7.80
CA LYS A 44 -7.61 13.10 -6.46
C LYS A 44 -8.79 14.08 -6.48
N ASP A 45 -8.94 14.84 -7.56
CA ASP A 45 -10.02 15.82 -7.77
C ASP A 45 -11.33 15.16 -8.26
N TYR A 46 -11.30 13.85 -8.55
CA TYR A 46 -12.51 13.14 -8.93
C TYR A 46 -13.53 13.14 -7.78
N PRO A 47 -14.82 13.51 -8.00
CA PRO A 47 -15.71 13.93 -6.91
C PRO A 47 -15.84 12.97 -5.72
N ILE A 48 -15.94 11.66 -5.96
CA ILE A 48 -16.05 10.68 -4.87
C ILE A 48 -14.74 10.51 -4.09
N LEU A 49 -13.60 10.61 -4.79
CA LEU A 49 -12.28 10.46 -4.17
C LEU A 49 -11.94 11.74 -3.39
N SER A 50 -12.18 12.92 -3.95
CA SER A 50 -11.98 14.21 -3.28
C SER A 50 -12.71 14.28 -1.94
N LYS A 51 -14.00 13.88 -1.90
CA LYS A 51 -14.76 13.79 -0.64
C LYS A 51 -14.16 12.78 0.34
N CYS A 52 -13.69 11.63 -0.15
CA CYS A 52 -13.08 10.61 0.68
C CYS A 52 -11.72 11.07 1.26
N LEU A 53 -10.93 11.83 0.50
CA LEU A 53 -9.67 12.40 0.96
C LEU A 53 -9.90 13.50 2.00
N GLU A 54 -10.92 14.33 1.81
CA GLU A 54 -11.33 15.31 2.82
C GLU A 54 -11.79 14.65 4.12
N TYR A 55 -12.55 13.55 4.03
CA TYR A 55 -12.88 12.72 5.21
C TYR A 55 -11.63 12.20 5.93
N VAL A 56 -10.66 11.64 5.19
CA VAL A 56 -9.39 11.14 5.76
C VAL A 56 -8.61 12.28 6.43
N ARG A 57 -8.58 13.46 5.82
CA ARG A 57 -7.94 14.65 6.38
C ARG A 57 -8.60 15.08 7.69
N LYS A 58 -9.92 15.14 7.75
CA LYS A 58 -10.65 15.43 9.00
C LYS A 58 -10.38 14.39 10.09
N CYS A 59 -10.21 13.12 9.72
CA CYS A 59 -9.79 12.08 10.66
C CYS A 59 -8.36 12.32 11.17
N LEU A 60 -7.43 12.70 10.30
CA LEU A 60 -6.06 13.05 10.67
C LEU A 60 -6.01 14.22 11.66
N TYR A 61 -6.86 15.22 11.49
CA TYR A 61 -6.99 16.37 12.40
C TYR A 61 -7.88 16.10 13.62
N LYS A 62 -8.42 14.88 13.76
CA LYS A 62 -9.30 14.45 14.86
C LYS A 62 -10.62 15.23 14.94
N GLU A 63 -11.03 15.86 13.84
CA GLU A 63 -12.36 16.47 13.68
C GLU A 63 -13.44 15.39 13.55
N ILE A 64 -13.07 14.24 12.97
CA ILE A 64 -13.90 13.04 12.88
C ILE A 64 -13.15 11.89 13.55
N VAL A 65 -13.87 11.11 14.34
CA VAL A 65 -13.36 9.87 14.94
C VAL A 65 -13.90 8.69 14.15
N ILE A 66 -13.00 7.81 13.70
CA ILE A 66 -13.41 6.60 12.97
C ILE A 66 -14.17 5.65 13.91
N PRO A 67 -15.17 4.90 13.42
CA PRO A 67 -15.98 4.01 14.26
C PRO A 67 -15.27 2.67 14.57
N ASP A 68 -13.98 2.56 14.24
CA ASP A 68 -13.16 1.38 14.47
C ASP A 68 -12.88 1.18 15.96
N ARG A 69 -12.79 -0.08 16.37
CA ARG A 69 -12.37 -0.41 17.73
C ARG A 69 -10.88 -0.09 17.87
N ARG A 70 -10.55 0.72 18.86
CA ARG A 70 -9.17 1.02 19.22
C ARG A 70 -8.46 -0.25 19.72
N GLU A 71 -7.39 -0.65 19.04
CA GLU A 71 -6.54 -1.75 19.51
C GLU A 71 -5.62 -1.30 20.65
N LYS A 72 -5.37 -2.20 21.61
CA LYS A 72 -4.46 -1.94 22.75
C LYS A 72 -3.03 -2.41 22.49
N VAL A 73 -2.83 -3.26 21.48
CA VAL A 73 -1.56 -3.96 21.25
C VAL A 73 -0.51 -3.02 20.66
N ILE A 74 -0.92 -2.05 19.84
CA ILE A 74 -0.05 -1.01 19.27
C ILE A 74 -0.43 0.35 19.85
N ASN A 75 0.44 1.35 19.68
CA ASN A 75 0.04 2.74 19.93
C ASN A 75 -0.97 3.18 18.86
N TRP A 76 -2.26 3.06 19.20
CA TRP A 76 -3.36 3.30 18.24
C TRP A 76 -3.36 4.71 17.66
N ASP A 77 -3.01 5.73 18.45
CA ASP A 77 -3.02 7.13 17.95
C ASP A 77 -1.95 7.31 16.86
N VAL A 78 -0.76 6.76 17.08
CA VAL A 78 0.34 6.78 16.12
C VAL A 78 0.00 5.95 14.88
N PHE A 79 -0.71 4.84 15.05
CA PHE A 79 -1.17 4.02 13.95
C PHE A 79 -2.23 4.72 13.08
N GLU A 80 -3.20 5.40 13.69
CA GLU A 80 -4.21 6.20 12.97
C GLU A 80 -3.54 7.31 12.17
N GLU A 81 -2.63 8.07 12.78
CA GLU A 81 -1.88 9.14 12.12
C GLU A 81 -1.05 8.60 10.95
N LEU A 82 -0.30 7.51 11.15
CA LEU A 82 0.41 6.82 10.08
C LEU A 82 -0.52 6.41 8.93
N MET A 83 -1.64 5.75 9.26
CA MET A 83 -2.59 5.24 8.27
C MET A 83 -3.22 6.37 7.43
N PHE A 84 -3.73 7.43 8.07
CA PHE A 84 -4.35 8.54 7.36
C PHE A 84 -3.34 9.31 6.51
N SER A 85 -2.16 9.63 7.07
CA SER A 85 -1.11 10.32 6.33
C SER A 85 -0.63 9.53 5.12
N SER A 86 -0.56 8.20 5.22
CA SER A 86 -0.16 7.35 4.11
C SER A 86 -1.14 7.41 2.95
N TRP A 87 -2.45 7.43 3.24
CA TRP A 87 -3.48 7.56 2.21
C TRP A 87 -3.45 8.93 1.53
N LEU A 88 -3.31 10.00 2.31
CA LEU A 88 -3.17 11.35 1.76
C LEU A 88 -1.91 11.48 0.90
N ASN A 89 -0.78 10.92 1.35
CA ASN A 89 0.48 10.91 0.61
C ASN A 89 0.37 10.12 -0.71
N LEU A 90 -0.25 8.94 -0.71
CA LEU A 90 -0.47 8.11 -1.91
C LEU A 90 -1.23 8.87 -3.00
N PHE A 91 -2.20 9.70 -2.61
CA PHE A 91 -2.97 10.53 -3.53
C PHE A 91 -2.38 11.92 -3.74
N LYS A 92 -1.15 12.19 -3.27
CA LYS A 92 -0.44 13.46 -3.43
C LYS A 92 -1.26 14.66 -2.93
N VAL A 93 -1.88 14.50 -1.76
CA VAL A 93 -2.52 15.59 -1.04
C VAL A 93 -1.44 16.34 -0.26
N GLU A 94 -1.32 17.63 -0.53
CA GLU A 94 -0.40 18.51 0.19
C GLU A 94 -1.03 18.91 1.52
N ASP A 95 -0.38 18.53 2.63
CA ASP A 95 -0.86 18.80 3.98
C ASP A 95 0.32 18.83 4.96
N GLU A 96 0.39 19.89 5.77
CA GLU A 96 1.53 20.11 6.68
C GLU A 96 1.65 19.02 7.75
N LYS A 97 0.52 18.48 8.22
CA LYS A 97 0.54 17.42 9.22
C LYS A 97 1.06 16.11 8.62
N VAL A 98 0.75 15.84 7.35
CA VAL A 98 1.34 14.72 6.61
C VAL A 98 2.85 14.86 6.52
N SER A 99 3.36 16.04 6.12
CA SER A 99 4.80 16.30 6.04
C SER A 99 5.50 16.14 7.39
N SER A 100 4.90 16.63 8.48
CA SER A 100 5.43 16.46 9.84
C SER A 100 5.54 14.99 10.24
N ILE A 101 4.50 14.20 9.96
CA ILE A 101 4.48 12.76 10.24
C ILE A 101 5.49 12.01 9.37
N GLN A 102 5.69 12.41 8.11
CA GLN A 102 6.75 11.85 7.26
C GLN A 102 8.14 12.07 7.87
N LEU A 103 8.43 13.27 8.38
CA LEU A 103 9.72 13.58 9.01
C LEU A 103 9.95 12.77 10.30
N GLN A 104 8.90 12.56 11.09
CA GLN A 104 8.95 11.71 12.27
C GLN A 104 9.33 10.27 11.91
N TRP A 105 8.61 9.66 10.97
CA TRP A 105 8.88 8.29 10.54
C TRP A 105 10.20 8.13 9.79
N LYS A 106 10.60 9.13 8.99
CA LYS A 106 11.92 9.20 8.37
C LYS A 106 13.00 9.13 9.46
N SER A 107 12.89 9.95 10.50
CA SER A 107 13.85 9.96 11.62
C SER A 107 13.94 8.59 12.30
N VAL A 108 12.81 7.92 12.55
CA VAL A 108 12.84 6.56 13.12
C VAL A 108 13.61 5.61 12.22
N ILE A 109 13.27 5.55 10.93
CA ILE A 109 13.91 4.60 9.99
C ILE A 109 15.41 4.91 9.82
N GLU A 110 15.79 6.16 9.62
CA GLU A 110 17.19 6.52 9.39
C GLU A 110 18.08 6.31 10.61
N ASN A 111 17.57 6.60 11.81
CA ASN A 111 18.30 6.33 13.05
C ASN A 111 18.32 4.85 13.44
N SER A 112 17.61 3.99 12.70
CA SER A 112 17.62 2.53 12.89
C SER A 112 18.72 1.85 12.07
N ILE A 113 19.56 2.62 11.38
CA ILE A 113 20.55 2.08 10.46
C ILE A 113 21.91 2.09 11.13
N ILE A 114 22.52 0.91 11.19
CA ILE A 114 23.84 0.68 11.76
C ILE A 114 24.69 0.01 10.68
N ASP A 115 25.87 0.56 10.42
CA ASP A 115 26.80 0.03 9.40
C ASP A 115 26.14 -0.19 8.02
N ASN A 116 25.28 0.74 7.60
CA ASN A 116 24.48 0.70 6.37
C ASN A 116 23.48 -0.47 6.28
N GLN A 117 23.10 -1.06 7.41
CA GLN A 117 22.07 -2.11 7.48
C GLN A 117 20.93 -1.67 8.39
N PHE A 118 19.71 -2.10 8.06
CA PHE A 118 18.56 -1.84 8.91
C PHE A 118 18.59 -2.76 10.14
N ASP A 119 18.72 -2.16 11.33
CA ASP A 119 18.71 -2.90 12.60
C ASP A 119 17.32 -2.84 13.26
N TYR A 120 16.69 -4.00 13.41
CA TYR A 120 15.35 -4.09 14.00
C TYR A 120 15.33 -3.81 15.51
N THR A 121 16.44 -4.05 16.22
CA THR A 121 16.54 -3.75 17.64
C THR A 121 16.64 -2.24 17.86
N GLU A 122 17.47 -1.57 17.07
CA GLU A 122 17.58 -0.11 17.07
C GLU A 122 16.27 0.53 16.61
N TYR A 123 15.57 -0.04 15.62
CA TYR A 123 14.22 0.40 15.24
C TYR A 123 13.25 0.44 16.42
N LYS A 124 13.18 -0.62 17.22
CA LYS A 124 12.30 -0.62 18.40
C LYS A 124 12.69 0.49 19.37
N LYS A 125 13.99 0.70 19.60
CA LYS A 125 14.48 1.76 20.47
C LYS A 125 14.10 3.15 19.93
N GLN A 126 14.36 3.44 18.66
CA GLN A 126 14.04 4.72 18.03
C GLN A 126 12.53 4.98 17.99
N TYR A 127 11.72 3.97 17.69
CA TYR A 127 10.27 4.04 17.79
C TYR A 127 9.83 4.46 19.20
N ARG A 128 10.37 3.82 20.25
CA ARG A 128 9.98 4.10 21.64
C ARG A 128 10.48 5.45 22.14
N LEU A 129 11.64 5.90 21.67
CA LEU A 129 12.14 7.25 21.96
C LEU A 129 11.20 8.32 21.40
N LEU A 130 10.69 8.13 20.18
CA LEU A 130 9.84 9.12 19.52
C LEU A 130 8.37 9.05 19.96
N PHE A 131 7.81 7.84 20.03
CA PHE A 131 6.37 7.62 20.23
C PHE A 131 5.99 7.13 21.63
N GLY A 132 6.97 6.92 22.49
CA GLY A 132 6.79 6.45 23.85
C GLY A 132 6.40 4.96 23.97
N ASN A 133 6.07 4.57 25.20
CA ASN A 133 5.86 3.17 25.59
C ASN A 133 4.39 2.72 25.54
N LYS A 134 3.50 3.48 24.88
CA LYS A 134 2.10 3.07 24.73
C LYS A 134 2.00 1.88 23.76
N GLY A 135 1.18 0.89 24.12
CA GLY A 135 1.02 -0.35 23.35
C GLY A 135 2.12 -1.38 23.64
N LEU A 136 1.78 -2.66 23.50
CA LEU A 136 2.65 -3.81 23.78
C LEU A 136 3.74 -4.01 22.72
N ARG A 137 3.50 -3.58 21.47
CA ARG A 137 4.45 -3.71 20.36
C ARG A 137 4.50 -2.45 19.50
N GLU A 138 5.61 -2.31 18.80
CA GLU A 138 5.84 -1.28 17.80
C GLU A 138 5.06 -1.61 16.51
N ILE A 139 4.75 -0.60 15.72
CA ILE A 139 4.23 -0.81 14.36
C ILE A 139 5.36 -1.45 13.54
N SER A 140 5.07 -2.43 12.69
CA SER A 140 6.11 -3.05 11.87
C SER A 140 6.72 -2.03 10.90
N PRO A 141 8.06 -1.97 10.73
CA PRO A 141 8.66 -1.12 9.72
C PRO A 141 8.34 -1.59 8.29
N SER A 142 7.94 -2.85 8.10
CA SER A 142 7.44 -3.36 6.80
C SER A 142 5.94 -3.12 6.58
N ASN A 143 5.27 -2.32 7.41
CA ASN A 143 3.84 -2.04 7.25
C ASN A 143 3.58 -1.25 5.96
N PHE A 144 2.58 -1.68 5.17
CA PHE A 144 2.11 -0.98 3.96
C PHE A 144 2.05 0.54 4.12
N TYR A 145 1.50 1.05 5.22
CA TYR A 145 1.36 2.50 5.44
C TYR A 145 2.74 3.17 5.51
N MET A 146 3.69 2.61 6.25
CA MET A 146 5.04 3.17 6.39
C MET A 146 5.80 3.21 5.06
N VAL A 147 5.72 2.13 4.29
CA VAL A 147 6.32 2.04 2.95
C VAL A 147 5.70 3.09 2.02
N CYS A 148 4.38 3.29 2.06
CA CYS A 148 3.75 4.32 1.25
C CYS A 148 4.06 5.74 1.70
N LEU A 149 4.22 5.97 3.01
CA LEU A 149 4.46 7.28 3.59
C LEU A 149 5.87 7.80 3.27
N LEU A 150 6.87 6.91 3.28
CA LEU A 150 8.30 7.27 3.19
C LEU A 150 8.85 7.25 1.77
N LYS A 151 7.99 7.07 0.76
CA LYS A 151 8.38 7.14 -0.65
C LYS A 151 9.15 8.44 -0.93
N ASN A 152 10.36 8.31 -1.47
CA ASN A 152 11.26 9.42 -1.81
C ASN A 152 11.69 10.32 -0.64
N MET A 153 11.53 9.88 0.62
CA MET A 153 11.89 10.68 1.79
C MET A 153 13.26 10.34 2.37
N LEU A 154 13.76 9.13 2.14
CA LEU A 154 14.99 8.63 2.77
C LEU A 154 16.25 9.13 2.06
N THR A 155 17.33 9.32 2.82
CA THR A 155 18.67 9.52 2.27
C THR A 155 19.12 8.30 1.47
N PRO A 156 20.07 8.42 0.52
CA PRO A 156 20.47 7.30 -0.33
C PRO A 156 20.90 6.04 0.43
N SER A 157 21.78 6.17 1.44
CA SER A 157 22.20 5.04 2.29
C SER A 157 21.00 4.42 3.02
N ALA A 158 20.12 5.26 3.58
CA ALA A 158 18.96 4.77 4.29
C ALA A 158 17.92 4.07 3.40
N LYS A 159 17.75 4.60 2.19
CA LYS A 159 16.90 4.02 1.16
C LYS A 159 17.34 2.60 0.83
N ASN A 160 18.64 2.38 0.59
CA ASN A 160 19.19 1.07 0.27
C ASN A 160 19.02 0.08 1.44
N ALA A 161 19.42 0.47 2.67
CA ALA A 161 19.29 -0.40 3.83
C ALA A 161 17.82 -0.81 4.11
N TYR A 162 16.90 0.14 3.95
CA TYR A 162 15.48 -0.13 4.12
C TYR A 162 14.90 -0.97 2.97
N PHE A 163 15.33 -0.75 1.72
CA PHE A 163 15.00 -1.62 0.58
C PHE A 163 15.36 -3.07 0.86
N GLN A 164 16.60 -3.34 1.28
CA GLN A 164 17.07 -4.69 1.60
C GLN A 164 16.21 -5.35 2.68
N TYR A 165 15.88 -4.61 3.75
CA TYR A 165 14.96 -5.08 4.78
C TYR A 165 13.56 -5.42 4.23
N LEU A 166 12.98 -4.55 3.39
CA LEU A 166 11.67 -4.79 2.78
C LEU A 166 11.71 -5.98 1.83
N MET A 167 12.79 -6.19 1.09
CA MET A 167 12.96 -7.34 0.21
C MET A 167 13.00 -8.65 0.99
N GLU A 168 13.66 -8.69 2.14
CA GLU A 168 13.70 -9.89 2.98
C GLU A 168 12.37 -10.18 3.71
N LYS A 169 11.69 -9.14 4.19
CA LYS A 169 10.49 -9.28 5.04
C LYS A 169 9.17 -9.27 4.27
N GLY A 170 9.16 -8.72 3.06
CA GLY A 170 7.94 -8.38 2.34
C GLY A 170 7.24 -7.16 2.94
N ILE A 171 6.02 -6.90 2.50
CA ILE A 171 5.17 -5.79 2.95
C ILE A 171 3.95 -6.34 3.68
N TYR A 172 3.86 -6.04 4.97
CA TYR A 172 2.72 -6.42 5.80
C TYR A 172 1.42 -5.76 5.28
N TYR A 173 0.33 -6.54 5.30
CA TYR A 173 -0.97 -6.31 4.62
C TYR A 173 -1.00 -6.52 3.10
N ILE A 174 0.13 -6.79 2.44
CA ILE A 174 0.18 -7.03 0.99
C ILE A 174 0.72 -8.43 0.68
N TYR A 175 1.98 -8.68 1.06
CA TYR A 175 2.72 -9.90 0.81
C TYR A 175 3.86 -10.00 1.84
N ASP A 176 3.68 -10.81 2.88
CA ASP A 176 4.52 -10.90 4.07
C ASP A 176 5.61 -11.99 3.97
N LYS A 177 6.14 -12.19 2.77
CA LYS A 177 7.20 -13.16 2.47
C LYS A 177 8.35 -12.47 1.76
N ASN A 178 9.50 -13.15 1.76
CA ASN A 178 10.68 -12.72 1.03
C ASN A 178 10.34 -12.44 -0.45
N LEU A 179 10.70 -11.24 -0.91
CA LEU A 179 10.42 -10.74 -2.25
C LEU A 179 11.43 -11.21 -3.29
N TYR A 180 12.61 -11.67 -2.87
CA TYR A 180 13.57 -12.38 -3.73
C TYR A 180 13.01 -13.73 -4.20
N GLU A 181 12.10 -14.32 -3.43
CA GLU A 181 11.44 -15.57 -3.80
C GLU A 181 10.26 -15.33 -4.75
N LEU A 182 10.50 -15.55 -6.04
CA LEU A 182 9.48 -15.44 -7.07
C LEU A 182 8.33 -16.45 -6.85
N PRO A 183 7.06 -16.06 -7.13
CA PRO A 183 5.93 -16.96 -7.03
C PRO A 183 6.10 -18.22 -7.90
N LYS A 184 5.87 -19.40 -7.30
CA LYS A 184 5.97 -20.70 -8.02
C LYS A 184 4.98 -20.84 -9.18
N ALA A 185 3.79 -20.27 -9.05
CA ALA A 185 2.74 -20.32 -10.06
C ALA A 185 2.39 -18.90 -10.50
N PHE A 186 2.61 -18.61 -11.78
CA PHE A 186 2.33 -17.30 -12.36
C PHE A 186 0.85 -16.93 -12.24
N ASP A 187 -0.07 -17.78 -12.70
CA ASP A 187 -1.52 -17.60 -12.59
C ASP A 187 -2.04 -17.83 -11.16
N SER A 188 -1.74 -16.90 -10.25
CA SER A 188 -2.15 -17.00 -8.86
C SER A 188 -2.43 -15.62 -8.23
N LYS A 189 -3.24 -15.61 -7.16
CA LYS A 189 -3.40 -14.40 -6.32
C LYS A 189 -2.09 -14.00 -5.64
N SER A 190 -1.25 -14.99 -5.31
CA SER A 190 0.06 -14.77 -4.70
C SER A 190 0.96 -13.94 -5.62
N THR A 191 0.91 -14.19 -6.93
CA THR A 191 1.63 -13.37 -7.92
C THR A 191 1.18 -11.93 -7.90
N ILE A 192 -0.13 -11.68 -7.85
CA ILE A 192 -0.65 -10.30 -7.77
C ILE A 192 -0.18 -9.61 -6.50
N SER A 193 -0.27 -10.27 -5.34
CA SER A 193 0.23 -9.74 -4.07
C SER A 193 1.73 -9.45 -4.10
N HIS A 194 2.54 -10.39 -4.62
CA HIS A 194 3.99 -10.21 -4.78
C HIS A 194 4.31 -9.02 -5.68
N LEU A 195 3.68 -8.92 -6.86
CA LEU A 195 3.90 -7.82 -7.80
C LEU A 195 3.44 -6.46 -7.25
N ILE A 196 2.37 -6.40 -6.44
CA ILE A 196 1.99 -5.17 -5.73
C ILE A 196 3.09 -4.78 -4.74
N ALA A 197 3.64 -5.74 -3.99
CA ALA A 197 4.72 -5.46 -3.05
C ALA A 197 6.00 -5.02 -3.78
N ILE A 198 6.36 -5.67 -4.89
CA ILE A 198 7.46 -5.27 -5.76
C ILE A 198 7.29 -3.84 -6.26
N LYS A 199 6.10 -3.48 -6.74
CA LYS A 199 5.82 -2.10 -7.18
C LYS A 199 6.00 -1.07 -6.07
N LEU A 200 5.68 -1.42 -4.82
CA LEU A 200 5.84 -0.53 -3.66
C LEU A 200 7.31 -0.39 -3.23
N VAL A 201 8.11 -1.45 -3.28
CA VAL A 201 9.54 -1.39 -2.92
C VAL A 201 10.39 -0.78 -4.04
N ALA A 202 9.92 -0.74 -5.28
CA ALA A 202 10.68 -0.24 -6.42
C ALA A 202 11.13 1.22 -6.27
N ASP A 203 10.36 2.05 -5.55
CA ASP A 203 10.76 3.43 -5.23
C ASP A 203 12.01 3.51 -4.33
N TYR A 204 12.35 2.41 -3.66
CA TYR A 204 13.52 2.30 -2.79
C TYR A 204 14.70 1.62 -3.47
N ALA A 205 14.46 0.87 -4.55
CA ALA A 205 15.49 0.15 -5.28
C ALA A 205 16.52 1.09 -5.92
N GLU A 206 17.73 0.59 -6.08
CA GLU A 206 18.74 1.08 -7.00
C GLU A 206 18.56 0.45 -8.38
N GLU A 207 19.37 0.91 -9.33
CA GLU A 207 19.34 0.41 -10.69
C GLU A 207 19.60 -1.10 -10.72
N ASN A 208 18.78 -1.83 -11.49
CA ASN A 208 18.90 -3.27 -11.76
C ASN A 208 18.62 -4.21 -10.57
N GLU A 209 18.37 -3.73 -9.35
CA GLU A 209 18.07 -4.61 -8.19
C GLU A 209 16.81 -5.48 -8.39
N LEU A 210 15.88 -5.02 -9.24
CA LEU A 210 14.62 -5.71 -9.53
C LEU A 210 14.56 -6.33 -10.94
N ASP A 211 15.70 -6.40 -11.65
CA ASP A 211 15.74 -6.97 -13.01
C ASP A 211 15.36 -8.45 -13.04
N PHE A 212 15.68 -9.21 -11.99
CA PHE A 212 15.23 -10.60 -11.87
C PHE A 212 13.70 -10.73 -11.94
N VAL A 213 12.95 -9.73 -11.47
CA VAL A 213 11.49 -9.69 -11.58
C VAL A 213 11.07 -9.36 -13.01
N LYS A 214 11.75 -8.42 -13.67
CA LYS A 214 11.49 -8.10 -15.10
C LYS A 214 11.70 -9.32 -15.96
N ASP A 215 12.82 -10.02 -15.78
CA ASP A 215 13.17 -11.24 -16.51
C ASP A 215 12.13 -12.34 -16.29
N TRP A 216 11.73 -12.55 -15.04
CA TRP A 216 10.67 -13.50 -14.70
C TRP A 216 9.34 -13.14 -15.36
N LEU A 217 8.94 -11.87 -15.32
CA LEU A 217 7.73 -11.40 -16.00
C LEU A 217 7.82 -11.65 -17.51
N TYR A 218 8.91 -11.27 -18.16
CA TYR A 218 9.08 -11.47 -19.61
C TYR A 218 9.10 -12.94 -20.01
N GLY A 219 9.64 -13.82 -19.17
CA GLY A 219 9.63 -15.27 -19.37
C GLY A 219 8.25 -15.92 -19.23
N ASN A 220 7.30 -15.27 -18.55
CA ASN A 220 5.93 -15.76 -18.38
C ASN A 220 4.94 -15.27 -19.46
N ARG A 221 5.45 -14.71 -20.57
CA ARG A 221 4.61 -14.34 -21.71
C ARG A 221 4.25 -15.57 -22.54
N ASN A 222 3.05 -15.58 -23.09
CA ASN A 222 2.65 -16.56 -24.10
C ASN A 222 3.29 -16.24 -25.47
N SER A 223 3.01 -17.07 -26.48
CA SER A 223 3.52 -16.91 -27.85
C SER A 223 3.14 -15.58 -28.52
N ASN A 224 2.10 -14.92 -28.03
CA ASN A 224 1.65 -13.60 -28.52
C ASN A 224 2.29 -12.44 -27.74
N GLY A 225 3.24 -12.72 -26.83
CA GLY A 225 3.89 -11.71 -26.00
C GLY A 225 2.98 -11.15 -24.89
N GLN A 226 1.91 -11.85 -24.52
CA GLN A 226 0.92 -11.41 -23.53
C GLN A 226 0.98 -12.25 -22.25
N TRP A 227 0.55 -11.67 -21.14
CA TRP A 227 0.37 -12.38 -19.88
C TRP A 227 -1.08 -12.86 -19.72
N GLU A 228 -1.25 -14.11 -19.30
CA GLU A 228 -2.56 -14.70 -19.09
C GLU A 228 -2.63 -15.38 -17.71
N MET A 229 -3.70 -15.11 -16.97
CA MET A 229 -3.96 -15.67 -15.65
C MET A 229 -5.40 -16.20 -15.59
N PRO A 230 -5.75 -17.28 -16.34
CA PRO A 230 -7.13 -17.75 -16.49
C PRO A 230 -7.82 -18.14 -15.18
N SER A 231 -7.08 -18.58 -14.16
CA SER A 231 -7.58 -18.99 -12.85
C SER A 231 -7.91 -17.81 -11.94
N LEU A 232 -7.27 -16.65 -12.16
CA LEU A 232 -7.50 -15.44 -11.36
C LEU A 232 -8.98 -15.01 -11.37
N LYS A 233 -9.53 -14.66 -10.20
CA LYS A 233 -10.91 -14.22 -10.06
C LYS A 233 -10.96 -12.74 -9.68
N PRO A 234 -12.04 -12.01 -10.06
CA PRO A 234 -12.27 -10.65 -9.57
C PRO A 234 -12.23 -10.59 -8.03
N ASP A 235 -11.52 -9.61 -7.49
CA ASP A 235 -11.44 -9.36 -6.04
C ASP A 235 -12.18 -8.07 -5.61
N GLY A 236 -12.53 -7.22 -6.59
CA GLY A 236 -13.29 -6.00 -6.38
C GLY A 236 -12.47 -4.78 -5.99
N VAL A 237 -11.17 -4.95 -5.71
CA VAL A 237 -10.19 -3.93 -5.32
C VAL A 237 -9.18 -3.72 -6.45
N VAL A 238 -8.33 -4.71 -6.73
CA VAL A 238 -7.34 -4.68 -7.82
C VAL A 238 -8.07 -4.89 -9.15
N PHE A 239 -8.85 -5.96 -9.23
CA PHE A 239 -9.54 -6.35 -10.47
C PHE A 239 -11.05 -6.49 -10.30
N PRO A 240 -11.84 -6.29 -11.38
CA PRO A 240 -11.42 -5.84 -12.72
C PRO A 240 -11.15 -4.34 -12.73
N VAL A 241 -10.38 -3.82 -13.69
CA VAL A 241 -10.33 -2.37 -13.96
C VAL A 241 -11.34 -2.02 -15.05
N SER A 242 -11.48 -2.90 -16.04
CA SER A 242 -12.55 -2.90 -17.05
C SER A 242 -13.95 -3.19 -16.48
N ASP A 243 -14.97 -3.06 -17.33
CA ASP A 243 -16.38 -3.19 -16.94
C ASP A 243 -16.79 -4.54 -16.37
N ASN A 244 -16.28 -5.64 -16.94
CA ASN A 244 -16.53 -6.99 -16.45
C ASN A 244 -15.53 -7.99 -17.05
N TRP A 245 -15.19 -9.01 -16.27
CA TRP A 245 -14.35 -10.14 -16.71
C TRP A 245 -15.14 -11.33 -17.28
N ARG A 246 -16.45 -11.18 -17.55
CA ARG A 246 -17.20 -12.23 -18.27
C ARG A 246 -16.69 -12.37 -19.71
N LYS A 247 -16.21 -11.26 -20.29
CA LYS A 247 -15.44 -11.27 -21.54
C LYS A 247 -13.97 -11.56 -21.23
N GLY A 248 -13.42 -12.62 -21.81
CA GLY A 248 -12.00 -13.00 -21.62
C GLY A 248 -11.02 -11.90 -22.05
N GLU A 249 -11.36 -11.14 -23.09
CA GLU A 249 -10.55 -10.01 -23.59
C GLU A 249 -10.36 -8.92 -22.54
N ASN A 250 -11.42 -8.55 -21.81
CA ASN A 250 -11.35 -7.57 -20.73
C ASN A 250 -10.41 -8.01 -19.61
N LYS A 251 -10.51 -9.29 -19.23
CA LYS A 251 -9.61 -9.89 -18.23
C LYS A 251 -8.15 -9.85 -18.70
N LYS A 252 -7.90 -10.27 -19.94
CA LYS A 252 -6.57 -10.23 -20.54
C LYS A 252 -6.02 -8.81 -20.57
N SER A 253 -6.83 -7.83 -21.00
CA SER A 253 -6.45 -6.42 -21.04
C SER A 253 -6.07 -5.88 -19.66
N ASP A 254 -6.88 -6.16 -18.64
CA ASP A 254 -6.60 -5.71 -17.27
C ASP A 254 -5.31 -6.32 -16.70
N ILE A 255 -5.09 -7.62 -16.90
CA ILE A 255 -3.86 -8.31 -16.46
C ILE A 255 -2.63 -7.71 -17.15
N ASN A 256 -2.69 -7.56 -18.48
CA ASN A 256 -1.57 -7.01 -19.25
C ASN A 256 -1.29 -5.56 -18.88
N ARG A 257 -2.33 -4.75 -18.64
CA ARG A 257 -2.17 -3.37 -18.16
C ARG A 257 -1.49 -3.33 -16.80
N PHE A 258 -1.94 -4.15 -15.85
CA PHE A 258 -1.35 -4.22 -14.52
C PHE A 258 0.13 -4.62 -14.56
N ILE A 259 0.48 -5.67 -15.31
CA ILE A 259 1.87 -6.14 -15.39
C ILE A 259 2.77 -5.12 -16.09
N LYS A 260 2.29 -4.47 -17.16
CA LYS A 260 3.03 -3.38 -17.81
C LYS A 260 3.30 -2.22 -16.86
N ASP A 261 2.30 -1.83 -16.06
CA ASP A 261 2.43 -0.78 -15.05
C ASP A 261 3.42 -1.16 -13.93
N VAL A 262 3.47 -2.45 -13.55
CA VAL A 262 4.53 -2.95 -12.67
C VAL A 262 5.89 -2.82 -13.34
N ILE A 263 6.08 -3.32 -14.57
CA ILE A 263 7.35 -3.24 -15.30
C ILE A 263 7.82 -1.78 -15.46
N CYS A 264 6.92 -0.84 -15.74
CA CYS A 264 7.26 0.59 -15.84
C CYS A 264 7.72 1.20 -14.51
N SER A 265 7.50 0.53 -13.39
CA SER A 265 7.94 0.97 -12.06
C SER A 265 9.28 0.37 -11.64
N LEU A 266 9.81 -0.61 -12.39
CA LEU A 266 11.08 -1.30 -12.13
C LEU A 266 12.18 -0.77 -13.04
#